data_AF-B4V704-F1
#
_entry.id   AF-B4V704-F1
#
_cell.length_a   1.000
_cell.length_b   1.000
_cell.length_c   1.000
_cell.angle_alpha   90.00
_cell.angle_beta   90.00
_cell.angle_gamma   90.00
#
_symmetry.space_group_name_H-M   'P 1'
#
loop_
_entity.id
_entity.type
_entity.pdbx_description
1 polymer ?
#
loop_
_entity_poly.entity_id
_entity_poly.type
_entity_poly.pdbx_seq_one_letter_code
_entity_poly.pdbx_strand_id
1 'polypeptide(L)'
;MARRLALVLTTTLSLALAAVAAPAAAAPAPVGPETGEAASALAAVYAATARFQRHEEAVKAGYVPDKYCVTNRSGPGALGYPHFNHKLDNSVDPAHPTALFYEDDKKGGKRLVGVQWLVYDRDQNLATSDDRPALFGKPFKGPQRGNFPGQPIHYALHLWLWKKNPLGEFETYNPAVSCRPGTVRPTPQV
;
A
#
# COMPACT_ATOMS: atom_id res chain seq x y z
N MET A 1 11.79 50.73 83.13
CA MET A 1 13.13 50.11 83.10
C MET A 1 13.02 48.71 82.50
N ALA A 2 14.02 48.32 81.70
CA ALA A 2 14.42 46.96 81.30
C ALA A 2 13.62 46.19 80.21
N ARG A 3 14.20 46.24 78.99
CA ARG A 3 14.52 45.18 78.01
C ARG A 3 13.60 43.95 77.87
N ARG A 4 13.14 43.72 76.62
CA ARG A 4 12.93 42.39 76.04
C ARG A 4 13.64 42.27 74.69
N LEU A 5 14.39 41.19 74.51
CA LEU A 5 15.01 40.76 73.25
C LEU A 5 13.93 40.32 72.25
N ALA A 6 14.16 40.56 70.95
CA ALA A 6 13.74 39.64 69.90
C ALA A 6 14.66 39.77 68.67
N LEU A 7 15.22 38.63 68.30
CA LEU A 7 15.94 38.30 67.07
C LEU A 7 15.03 38.54 65.85
N VAL A 8 15.58 38.67 64.62
CA VAL A 8 15.23 37.82 63.45
C VAL A 8 15.47 38.45 62.06
N LEU A 9 16.20 37.65 61.26
CA LEU A 9 16.25 37.48 59.79
C LEU A 9 16.76 38.62 58.89
N THR A 10 18.00 38.44 58.42
CA THR A 10 18.50 38.97 57.14
C THR A 10 17.91 38.17 55.97
N THR A 11 17.11 38.81 55.12
CA THR A 11 16.63 38.24 53.85
C THR A 11 17.66 38.45 52.75
N THR A 12 18.19 37.37 52.19
CA THR A 12 19.03 37.41 50.99
C THR A 12 18.14 37.39 49.75
N LEU A 13 18.21 38.45 48.93
CA LEU A 13 17.46 38.60 47.69
C LEU A 13 18.28 37.99 46.54
N SER A 14 17.93 36.76 46.12
CA SER A 14 18.54 36.12 44.95
C SER A 14 17.78 36.51 43.68
N LEU A 15 18.43 37.25 42.78
CA LEU A 15 17.93 37.56 41.44
C LEU A 15 17.95 36.28 40.58
N ALA A 16 16.77 35.78 40.20
CA ALA A 16 16.65 34.68 39.25
C ALA A 16 16.62 35.22 37.81
N LEU A 17 17.65 34.91 37.04
CA LEU A 17 17.72 35.20 35.60
C LEU A 17 16.98 34.08 34.85
N ALA A 18 15.80 34.39 34.29
CA ALA A 18 15.03 33.43 33.49
C ALA A 18 15.70 33.24 32.11
N ALA A 19 16.21 32.04 31.86
CA ALA A 19 16.69 31.65 30.54
C ALA A 19 15.48 31.34 29.63
N VAL A 20 15.32 32.12 28.56
CA VAL A 20 14.34 31.83 27.49
C VAL A 20 14.90 30.69 26.64
N ALA A 21 14.31 29.51 26.75
CA ALA A 21 14.61 28.39 25.86
C ALA A 21 13.98 28.66 24.47
N ALA A 22 14.83 28.83 23.45
CA ALA A 22 14.38 28.86 22.07
C ALA A 22 13.90 27.45 21.64
N PRO A 23 12.82 27.33 20.85
CA PRO A 23 12.40 26.02 20.33
C PRO A 23 13.49 25.51 19.37
N ALA A 24 14.00 24.31 19.64
CA ALA A 24 14.88 23.61 18.72
C ALA A 24 14.09 23.32 17.43
N ALA A 25 14.47 23.96 16.33
CA ALA A 25 14.00 23.58 15.01
C ALA A 25 14.46 22.14 14.75
N ALA A 26 13.50 21.21 14.63
CA ALA A 26 13.79 19.85 14.24
C ALA A 26 14.44 19.88 12.84
N ALA A 27 15.69 19.45 12.73
CA ALA A 27 16.34 19.28 11.45
C ALA A 27 15.57 18.21 10.64
N PRO A 28 15.34 18.41 9.33
CA PRO A 28 14.72 17.38 8.50
C PRO A 28 15.60 16.12 8.54
N ALA A 29 14.98 14.97 8.81
CA ALA A 29 15.67 13.69 8.77
C ALA A 29 16.28 13.48 7.36
N PRO A 30 17.48 12.89 7.26
CA PRO A 30 18.07 12.59 5.96
C PRO A 30 17.17 11.61 5.21
N VAL A 31 16.64 12.06 4.07
CA VAL A 31 15.94 11.24 3.09
C VAL A 31 16.99 10.37 2.44
N GLY A 32 17.11 9.10 2.87
CA GLY A 32 18.08 8.16 2.29
C GLY A 32 17.78 7.88 0.81
N PRO A 33 18.78 7.48 0.00
CA PRO A 33 18.59 7.21 -1.42
C PRO A 33 17.46 6.20 -1.71
N GLU A 34 17.29 5.20 -0.84
CA GLU A 34 16.20 4.21 -0.93
C GLU A 34 14.80 4.84 -0.80
N THR A 35 14.66 5.90 0.00
CA THR A 35 13.39 6.61 0.16
C THR A 35 13.06 7.52 -1.03
N GLY A 36 14.09 8.08 -1.68
CA GLY A 36 13.95 8.88 -2.91
C GLY A 36 13.55 8.03 -4.12
N GLU A 37 14.18 6.88 -4.29
CA GLU A 37 13.86 5.95 -5.38
C GLU A 37 12.44 5.38 -5.25
N ALA A 38 12.05 4.94 -4.06
CA ALA A 38 10.70 4.44 -3.81
C ALA A 38 9.63 5.53 -4.08
N ALA A 39 9.89 6.78 -3.68
CA ALA A 39 8.98 7.90 -3.97
C ALA A 39 8.86 8.19 -5.47
N SER A 40 9.98 8.19 -6.19
CA SER A 40 10.00 8.37 -7.64
C SER A 40 9.24 7.25 -8.37
N ALA A 41 9.47 6.00 -7.95
CA ALA A 41 8.77 4.85 -8.49
C ALA A 41 7.25 4.95 -8.22
N LEU A 42 6.82 5.33 -7.01
CA LEU A 42 5.40 5.56 -6.71
C LEU A 42 4.80 6.65 -7.61
N ALA A 43 5.51 7.76 -7.82
CA ALA A 43 5.07 8.82 -8.73
C ALA A 43 4.91 8.31 -10.18
N ALA A 44 5.82 7.44 -10.63
CA ALA A 44 5.70 6.78 -11.94
C ALA A 44 4.43 5.92 -12.05
N VAL A 45 4.09 5.12 -11.01
CA VAL A 45 2.83 4.36 -10.99
C VAL A 45 1.62 5.27 -11.09
N TYR A 46 1.58 6.34 -10.29
CA TYR A 46 0.48 7.31 -10.31
C TYR A 46 0.29 7.91 -11.71
N ALA A 47 1.38 8.40 -12.32
CA ALA A 47 1.33 9.01 -13.65
C ALA A 47 0.89 8.00 -14.73
N ALA A 48 1.44 6.78 -14.70
CA ALA A 48 1.13 5.75 -15.69
C ALA A 48 -0.32 5.26 -15.62
N THR A 49 -0.88 5.20 -14.41
CA THR A 49 -2.20 4.59 -14.17
C THR A 49 -3.33 5.61 -14.03
N ALA A 50 -3.05 6.91 -13.96
CA ALA A 50 -4.07 7.95 -13.85
C ALA A 50 -5.11 7.90 -14.99
N ARG A 51 -4.68 7.62 -16.22
CA ARG A 51 -5.59 7.48 -17.36
C ARG A 51 -6.58 6.32 -17.20
N PHE A 52 -6.22 5.29 -16.43
CA PHE A 52 -7.05 4.11 -16.18
C PHE A 52 -8.16 4.34 -15.14
N GLN A 53 -8.27 5.55 -14.57
CA GLN A 53 -9.51 5.98 -13.91
C GLN A 53 -10.70 5.96 -14.88
N ARG A 54 -10.44 6.12 -16.18
CA ARG A 54 -11.38 5.76 -17.24
C ARG A 54 -11.19 4.29 -17.59
N HIS A 55 -12.20 3.47 -17.30
CA HIS A 55 -12.13 2.02 -17.42
C HIS A 55 -11.82 1.56 -18.84
N GLU A 56 -12.40 2.23 -19.84
CA GLU A 56 -12.18 1.95 -21.26
C GLU A 56 -10.72 2.15 -21.69
N GLU A 57 -9.97 3.03 -21.03
CA GLU A 57 -8.55 3.26 -21.36
C GLU A 57 -7.68 2.09 -20.90
N ALA A 58 -8.05 1.41 -19.81
CA ALA A 58 -7.38 0.19 -19.38
C ALA A 58 -7.63 -0.94 -20.38
N VAL A 59 -8.87 -1.10 -20.83
CA VAL A 59 -9.23 -2.12 -21.83
C VAL A 59 -8.49 -1.87 -23.15
N LYS A 60 -8.45 -0.62 -23.64
CA LYS A 60 -7.66 -0.25 -24.83
C LYS A 60 -6.17 -0.51 -24.67
N ALA A 61 -5.63 -0.36 -23.45
CA ALA A 61 -4.24 -0.65 -23.14
C ALA A 61 -3.96 -2.17 -22.98
N GLY A 62 -4.96 -3.03 -23.17
CA GLY A 62 -4.79 -4.49 -23.17
C GLY A 62 -5.02 -5.16 -21.81
N TYR A 63 -5.55 -4.44 -20.81
CA TYR A 63 -5.99 -5.05 -19.56
C TYR A 63 -7.36 -5.71 -19.76
N VAL A 64 -7.40 -7.03 -19.65
CA VAL A 64 -8.60 -7.85 -19.85
C VAL A 64 -9.40 -7.92 -18.55
N PRO A 65 -10.66 -7.45 -18.51
CA PRO A 65 -11.53 -7.56 -17.33
C PRO A 65 -11.79 -9.02 -16.93
N ASP A 66 -11.64 -9.35 -15.65
CA ASP A 66 -12.26 -10.54 -15.08
C ASP A 66 -13.77 -10.30 -14.90
N LYS A 67 -14.56 -11.35 -15.12
CA LYS A 67 -16.01 -11.34 -14.92
C LYS A 67 -16.38 -11.18 -13.44
N TYR A 68 -15.54 -11.69 -12.54
CA TYR A 68 -15.86 -11.84 -11.14
C TYR A 68 -15.04 -10.90 -10.25
N CYS A 69 -15.73 -10.35 -9.25
CA CYS A 69 -15.08 -9.65 -8.16
C CYS A 69 -14.45 -10.65 -7.19
N VAL A 70 -13.25 -10.37 -6.70
CA VAL A 70 -12.50 -11.22 -5.78
C VAL A 70 -12.61 -10.66 -4.36
N THR A 71 -13.31 -11.39 -3.49
CA THR A 71 -13.41 -11.11 -2.05
C THR A 71 -12.29 -11.82 -1.29
N ASN A 72 -11.86 -11.26 -0.17
CA ASN A 72 -11.08 -11.99 0.81
C ASN A 72 -11.96 -13.09 1.42
N ARG A 73 -11.60 -14.36 1.20
CA ARG A 73 -12.38 -15.51 1.74
C ARG A 73 -12.04 -15.82 3.20
N SER A 74 -10.94 -15.27 3.71
CA SER A 74 -10.42 -15.55 5.06
C SER A 74 -10.57 -14.36 6.00
N GLY A 75 -11.23 -13.29 5.58
CA GLY A 75 -11.36 -12.08 6.38
C GLY A 75 -12.09 -10.95 5.65
N PRO A 76 -12.06 -9.73 6.17
CA PRO A 76 -12.72 -8.59 5.55
C PRO A 76 -12.00 -8.15 4.26
N GLY A 77 -12.75 -7.46 3.41
CA GLY A 77 -12.22 -6.78 2.23
C GLY A 77 -12.21 -7.60 0.95
N ALA A 78 -11.64 -6.99 -0.08
CA ALA A 78 -11.60 -7.54 -1.43
C ALA A 78 -10.39 -7.01 -2.20
N LEU A 79 -10.08 -7.69 -3.31
CA LEU A 79 -9.27 -7.10 -4.38
C LEU A 79 -10.13 -6.18 -5.25
N GLY A 80 -11.39 -6.53 -5.46
CA GLY A 80 -12.25 -5.91 -6.48
C GLY A 80 -12.29 -6.77 -7.73
N TYR A 81 -12.55 -6.16 -8.90
CA TYR A 81 -12.52 -6.80 -10.21
C TYR A 81 -11.11 -6.67 -10.80
N PRO A 82 -10.33 -7.77 -10.87
CA PRO A 82 -9.02 -7.75 -11.50
C PRO A 82 -9.15 -7.53 -13.01
N HIS A 83 -8.22 -6.78 -13.58
CA HIS A 83 -8.04 -6.63 -15.01
C HIS A 83 -6.58 -6.90 -15.31
N PHE A 84 -6.29 -8.01 -16.00
CA PHE A 84 -4.91 -8.48 -16.20
C PHE A 84 -4.41 -8.17 -17.61
N ASN A 85 -3.14 -7.81 -17.71
CA ASN A 85 -2.39 -7.82 -18.96
C ASN A 85 -1.19 -8.77 -18.81
N HIS A 86 -1.39 -10.03 -19.18
CA HIS A 86 -0.38 -11.10 -19.00
C HIS A 86 0.87 -10.95 -19.88
N LYS A 87 0.89 -9.97 -20.80
CA LYS A 87 2.14 -9.57 -21.48
C LYS A 87 3.12 -8.88 -20.54
N LEU A 88 2.64 -8.43 -19.38
CA LEU A 88 3.39 -7.74 -18.33
C LEU A 88 3.67 -8.64 -17.12
N ASP A 89 3.40 -9.96 -17.22
CA ASP A 89 3.88 -10.92 -16.23
C ASP A 89 5.42 -10.89 -16.19
N ASN A 90 6.02 -11.14 -15.02
CA ASN A 90 7.47 -11.12 -14.77
C ASN A 90 8.15 -9.74 -14.88
N SER A 91 7.39 -8.67 -15.04
CA SER A 91 7.92 -7.30 -15.01
C SER A 91 7.90 -6.73 -13.60
N VAL A 92 8.96 -6.00 -13.24
CA VAL A 92 9.04 -5.16 -12.03
C VAL A 92 9.10 -3.67 -12.37
N ASP A 93 8.67 -3.28 -13.57
CA ASP A 93 8.60 -1.88 -13.99
C ASP A 93 7.42 -1.16 -13.28
N PRO A 94 7.67 -0.13 -12.45
CA PRO A 94 6.62 0.65 -11.79
C PRO A 94 5.55 1.22 -12.73
N ALA A 95 5.89 1.56 -13.98
CA ALA A 95 4.95 2.16 -14.92
C ALA A 95 4.00 1.14 -15.56
N HIS A 96 4.27 -0.16 -15.42
CA HIS A 96 3.57 -1.22 -16.14
C HIS A 96 3.12 -2.36 -15.19
N PRO A 97 2.13 -2.11 -14.31
CA PRO A 97 1.60 -3.15 -13.44
C PRO A 97 0.93 -4.26 -14.28
N THR A 98 1.07 -5.49 -13.83
CA THR A 98 0.45 -6.68 -14.45
C THR A 98 -1.08 -6.68 -14.33
N ALA A 99 -1.62 -6.14 -13.23
CA ALA A 99 -3.06 -6.05 -13.02
C ALA A 99 -3.51 -4.68 -12.48
N LEU A 100 -4.73 -4.33 -12.85
CA LEU A 100 -5.49 -3.21 -12.29
C LEU A 100 -6.69 -3.75 -11.51
N PHE A 101 -7.01 -3.13 -10.38
CA PHE A 101 -8.18 -3.51 -9.59
C PHE A 101 -9.24 -2.43 -9.61
N TYR A 102 -10.47 -2.83 -9.94
CA TYR A 102 -11.61 -1.93 -9.97
C TYR A 102 -12.65 -2.29 -8.92
N GLU A 103 -13.42 -1.30 -8.48
CA GLU A 103 -14.67 -1.51 -7.78
C GLU A 103 -15.83 -0.88 -8.54
N ASP A 104 -17.07 -1.27 -8.20
CA ASP A 104 -18.24 -0.64 -8.77
C ASP A 104 -18.42 0.80 -8.24
N ASP A 105 -18.65 1.77 -9.12
CA ASP A 105 -18.78 3.20 -8.77
C ASP A 105 -20.16 3.62 -8.24
N LYS A 106 -21.05 2.64 -8.00
CA LYS A 106 -22.48 2.79 -7.66
C LYS A 106 -23.39 3.34 -8.76
N LYS A 107 -22.85 3.87 -9.86
CA LYS A 107 -23.59 4.41 -11.03
C LYS A 107 -23.60 3.47 -12.23
N GLY A 108 -22.96 2.30 -12.10
CA GLY A 108 -22.88 1.28 -13.15
C GLY A 108 -21.53 1.23 -13.85
N GLY A 109 -20.60 2.13 -13.51
CA GLY A 109 -19.22 2.13 -13.97
C GLY A 109 -18.27 1.43 -13.02
N LYS A 110 -16.98 1.55 -13.34
CA LYS A 110 -15.85 0.97 -12.61
C LYS A 110 -14.89 2.09 -12.18
N ARG A 111 -14.43 2.03 -10.94
CA ARG A 111 -13.42 2.96 -10.38
C ARG A 111 -12.15 2.20 -10.04
N LEU A 112 -11.00 2.69 -10.50
CA LEU A 112 -9.70 2.11 -10.19
C LEU A 112 -9.39 2.32 -8.70
N VAL A 113 -8.94 1.26 -8.02
CA VAL A 113 -8.66 1.28 -6.57
C VAL A 113 -7.22 0.91 -6.23
N GLY A 114 -6.59 0.07 -7.04
CA GLY A 114 -5.23 -0.40 -6.81
C GLY A 114 -4.66 -1.12 -8.02
N VAL A 115 -3.41 -1.56 -7.91
CA VAL A 115 -2.67 -2.24 -8.96
C VAL A 115 -1.84 -3.39 -8.38
N GLN A 116 -1.36 -4.28 -9.25
CA GLN A 116 -0.50 -5.40 -8.87
C GLN A 116 0.59 -5.66 -9.91
N TRP A 117 1.77 -6.08 -9.43
CA TRP A 117 2.80 -6.77 -10.23
C TRP A 117 2.80 -8.25 -9.88
N LEU A 118 3.04 -9.10 -10.88
CA LEU A 118 3.11 -10.55 -10.73
C LEU A 118 4.38 -11.08 -11.40
N VAL A 119 5.13 -11.88 -10.67
CA VAL A 119 6.34 -12.55 -11.16
C VAL A 119 6.23 -14.04 -10.85
N TYR A 120 6.44 -14.90 -11.83
CA TYR A 120 6.44 -16.34 -11.64
C TYR A 120 7.67 -16.77 -10.85
N ASP A 121 7.45 -17.70 -9.94
CA ASP A 121 8.49 -18.35 -9.17
C ASP A 121 9.29 -19.29 -10.07
N ARG A 122 10.62 -19.11 -10.14
CA ARG A 122 11.46 -19.72 -11.17
C ARG A 122 11.47 -21.25 -11.09
N ASP A 123 11.52 -21.80 -9.90
CA ASP A 123 11.59 -23.25 -9.66
C ASP A 123 10.22 -23.89 -9.37
N GLN A 124 9.15 -23.09 -9.32
CA GLN A 124 7.78 -23.52 -9.06
C GLN A 124 7.68 -24.33 -7.77
N ASN A 125 8.34 -23.85 -6.71
CA ASN A 125 8.42 -24.52 -5.43
C ASN A 125 8.05 -23.58 -4.29
N LEU A 126 6.96 -23.91 -3.60
CA LEU A 126 6.46 -23.09 -2.48
C LEU A 126 7.42 -23.04 -1.27
N ALA A 127 8.42 -23.91 -1.21
CA ALA A 127 9.36 -23.99 -0.10
C ALA A 127 10.61 -23.12 -0.28
N THR A 128 10.85 -22.59 -1.47
CA THR A 128 12.02 -21.76 -1.82
C THR A 128 11.57 -20.32 -2.10
N SER A 129 12.47 -19.35 -1.95
CA SER A 129 12.17 -17.95 -2.27
C SER A 129 13.40 -17.08 -2.54
N ASP A 130 14.48 -17.69 -3.03
CA ASP A 130 15.74 -17.01 -3.34
C ASP A 130 15.62 -16.03 -4.51
N ASP A 131 14.60 -16.18 -5.35
CA ASP A 131 14.30 -15.36 -6.52
C ASP A 131 13.20 -14.30 -6.26
N ARG A 132 12.76 -14.13 -5.00
CA ARG A 132 11.71 -13.16 -4.66
C ARG A 132 12.10 -11.75 -5.08
N PRO A 133 11.33 -11.10 -5.97
CA PRO A 133 11.61 -9.72 -6.37
C PRO A 133 11.19 -8.71 -5.31
N ALA A 134 11.70 -7.49 -5.44
CA ALA A 134 11.28 -6.34 -4.67
C ALA A 134 10.98 -5.15 -5.58
N LEU A 135 10.03 -4.31 -5.18
CA LEU A 135 9.70 -3.04 -5.83
C LEU A 135 9.30 -2.03 -4.75
N PHE A 136 9.64 -0.75 -4.90
CA PHE A 136 9.44 0.28 -3.87
C PHE A 136 10.10 -0.04 -2.51
N GLY A 137 11.19 -0.81 -2.53
CA GLY A 137 11.80 -1.34 -1.31
C GLY A 137 10.86 -2.27 -0.52
N LYS A 138 9.93 -2.95 -1.20
CA LYS A 138 9.03 -3.96 -0.62
C LYS A 138 9.22 -5.30 -1.31
N PRO A 139 9.49 -6.38 -0.57
CA PRO A 139 9.50 -7.71 -1.15
C PRO A 139 8.09 -8.10 -1.59
N PHE A 140 7.98 -8.80 -2.71
CA PHE A 140 6.68 -9.33 -3.14
C PHE A 140 6.20 -10.41 -2.17
N LYS A 141 4.87 -10.56 -2.02
CA LYS A 141 4.27 -11.62 -1.22
C LYS A 141 4.26 -12.93 -2.00
N GLY A 142 4.67 -14.03 -1.36
CA GLY A 142 4.77 -15.36 -1.97
C GLY A 142 6.05 -16.12 -1.56
N PRO A 143 6.35 -17.26 -2.20
CA PRO A 143 5.62 -17.82 -3.35
C PRO A 143 4.22 -18.30 -2.94
N GLN A 144 3.27 -18.17 -3.85
CA GLN A 144 1.87 -18.55 -3.64
C GLN A 144 1.38 -19.41 -4.79
N ARG A 145 0.52 -20.39 -4.47
CA ARG A 145 -0.11 -21.26 -5.47
C ARG A 145 -0.97 -20.43 -6.42
N GLY A 146 -1.11 -20.91 -7.65
CA GLY A 146 -2.08 -20.38 -8.60
C GLY A 146 -3.50 -20.33 -8.01
N ASN A 147 -4.19 -19.23 -8.24
CA ASN A 147 -5.57 -18.99 -7.81
C ASN A 147 -6.59 -19.65 -8.75
N PHE A 148 -6.16 -20.07 -9.95
CA PHE A 148 -6.97 -20.77 -10.93
C PHE A 148 -6.15 -21.84 -11.65
N PRO A 149 -6.81 -22.86 -12.26
CA PRO A 149 -6.11 -23.92 -12.98
C PRO A 149 -5.17 -23.35 -14.05
N GLY A 150 -3.92 -23.82 -14.05
CA GLY A 150 -2.90 -23.40 -15.01
C GLY A 150 -2.14 -22.11 -14.64
N GLN A 151 -2.51 -21.42 -13.56
CA GLN A 151 -1.68 -20.30 -13.07
C GLN A 151 -0.41 -20.86 -12.37
N PRO A 152 0.80 -20.45 -12.77
CA PRO A 152 2.03 -20.84 -12.10
C PRO A 152 2.09 -20.33 -10.65
N ILE A 153 2.94 -20.97 -9.85
CA ILE A 153 3.38 -20.41 -8.57
C ILE A 153 4.05 -19.07 -8.84
N HIS A 154 3.71 -18.07 -8.03
CA HIS A 154 4.10 -16.69 -8.28
C HIS A 154 4.30 -15.91 -7.00
N TYR A 155 4.94 -14.77 -7.17
CA TYR A 155 4.99 -13.66 -6.24
C TYR A 155 4.07 -12.55 -6.73
N ALA A 156 3.46 -11.80 -5.81
CA ALA A 156 2.69 -10.63 -6.16
C ALA A 156 2.94 -9.47 -5.19
N LEU A 157 3.02 -8.25 -5.73
CA LEU A 157 3.02 -7.03 -4.94
C LEU A 157 1.79 -6.21 -5.31
N HIS A 158 0.98 -5.89 -4.31
CA HIS A 158 -0.21 -5.05 -4.46
C HIS A 158 0.13 -3.63 -4.06
N LEU A 159 -0.49 -2.63 -4.69
CA LEU A 159 -0.38 -1.24 -4.29
C LEU A 159 -1.75 -0.54 -4.37
N TRP A 160 -2.24 -0.06 -3.22
CA TRP A 160 -3.50 0.65 -3.06
C TRP A 160 -3.33 2.16 -3.21
N LEU A 161 -3.04 2.62 -4.43
CA LEU A 161 -2.77 4.05 -4.66
C LEU A 161 -4.04 4.91 -4.87
N TRP A 162 -5.13 4.34 -5.36
CA TRP A 162 -6.34 5.10 -5.71
C TRP A 162 -7.44 5.03 -4.65
N LYS A 163 -7.30 4.09 -3.71
CA LYS A 163 -8.18 3.95 -2.55
C LYS A 163 -7.37 3.55 -1.34
N LYS A 164 -7.38 4.40 -0.31
CA LYS A 164 -6.67 4.16 0.96
C LYS A 164 -7.01 2.77 1.50
N ASN A 165 -5.99 2.02 1.89
CA ASN A 165 -6.13 0.78 2.62
C ASN A 165 -5.75 1.02 4.10
N PRO A 166 -6.68 0.86 5.05
CA PRO A 166 -6.39 1.08 6.48
C PRO A 166 -5.40 0.06 7.07
N LEU A 167 -5.16 -1.07 6.40
CA LEU A 167 -4.18 -2.08 6.82
C LEU A 167 -2.77 -1.84 6.26
N GLY A 168 -2.62 -0.93 5.29
CA GLY A 168 -1.35 -0.65 4.62
C GLY A 168 -1.48 -0.67 3.10
N GLU A 169 -0.72 0.19 2.43
CA GLU A 169 -0.83 0.37 0.98
C GLU A 169 -0.34 -0.83 0.15
N PHE A 170 0.49 -1.70 0.74
CA PHE A 170 1.03 -2.91 0.11
C PHE A 170 0.33 -4.22 0.56
N GLU A 171 -0.77 -4.11 1.31
CA GLU A 171 -1.52 -5.28 1.74
C GLU A 171 -2.23 -5.99 0.59
N THR A 172 -2.42 -7.30 0.70
CA THR A 172 -3.02 -8.09 -0.40
C THR A 172 -4.47 -7.66 -0.60
N TYR A 173 -5.25 -7.58 0.47
CA TYR A 173 -6.66 -7.20 0.43
C TYR A 173 -6.87 -5.82 1.06
N ASN A 174 -7.89 -5.10 0.58
CA ASN A 174 -8.30 -3.84 1.19
C ASN A 174 -9.70 -3.99 1.83
N PRO A 175 -9.85 -3.83 3.16
CA PRO A 175 -11.14 -3.91 3.84
C PRO A 175 -12.10 -2.77 3.46
N ALA A 176 -11.61 -1.70 2.85
CA ALA A 176 -12.46 -0.63 2.32
C ALA A 176 -13.03 -0.95 0.92
N VAL A 177 -12.50 -1.96 0.21
CA VAL A 177 -13.01 -2.41 -1.09
C VAL A 177 -14.10 -3.46 -0.86
N SER A 178 -15.19 -3.39 -1.61
CA SER A 178 -16.31 -4.33 -1.51
C SER A 178 -16.76 -4.84 -2.87
N CYS A 179 -17.16 -6.11 -2.90
CA CYS A 179 -17.79 -6.74 -4.05
C CYS A 179 -19.31 -6.70 -3.90
N ARG A 180 -20.04 -6.43 -4.99
CA ARG A 180 -21.50 -6.48 -4.96
C ARG A 180 -22.01 -7.93 -4.82
N PRO A 181 -23.14 -8.17 -4.13
CA PRO A 181 -23.79 -9.47 -4.15
C PRO A 181 -24.02 -9.98 -5.58
N GLY A 182 -23.79 -11.28 -5.81
CA GLY A 182 -23.94 -11.92 -7.13
C GLY A 182 -22.81 -11.68 -8.13
N THR A 183 -21.77 -10.92 -7.77
CA THR A 183 -20.63 -10.61 -8.66
C THR A 183 -19.37 -11.40 -8.34
N VAL A 184 -19.35 -12.12 -7.23
CA VAL A 184 -18.23 -12.98 -6.84
C VAL A 184 -18.33 -14.33 -7.56
N ARG A 185 -17.18 -14.96 -7.82
CA ARG A 185 -17.13 -16.29 -8.42
C ARG A 185 -17.90 -17.28 -7.52
N PRO A 186 -18.87 -18.05 -8.06
CA PRO A 186 -19.51 -19.10 -7.29
C PRO A 186 -18.45 -20.07 -6.76
N THR A 187 -18.56 -20.45 -5.48
CA THR A 187 -17.75 -21.55 -4.97
C THR A 187 -18.20 -22.82 -5.71
N PRO A 188 -17.28 -23.63 -6.27
CA PRO A 188 -17.66 -24.94 -6.80
C PRO A 188 -18.47 -25.68 -5.74
N GLN A 189 -19.70 -26.08 -6.08
CA GLN A 189 -20.45 -27.00 -5.24
C GLN A 189 -19.71 -28.33 -5.32
N VAL A 190 -19.14 -28.75 -4.19
CA VAL A 190 -18.46 -30.04 -4.05
C VAL A 190 -19.52 -31.13 -3.99
#